data_AF-A0A563DR83-F1
#
_entry.id   AF-A0A563DR83-F1
#
_cell.length_a   1.000
_cell.length_b   1.000
_cell.length_c   1.000
_cell.angle_alpha   90.00
_cell.angle_beta   90.00
_cell.angle_gamma   90.00
#
_symmetry.space_group_name_H-M   'P 1'
#
loop_
_entity.id
_entity.type
_entity.pdbx_description
1 polymer ?
#
loop_
_entity_poly.entity_id
_entity_poly.type
_entity_poly.pdbx_seq_one_letter_code
_entity_poly.pdbx_strand_id
1 'polypeptide(L)'
;MSRSTPELLSEALVHLELASSYAGVDDLDQLVIDAICMRLSAGIEVLARLDPNARSRLFGGNWQFMWGMRNRIAHGYLMVDSDIVQQTIETDLPDIVRAVKRELSGV
;
A
#
# COMPACT_ATOMS: atom_id res chain seq x y z
N MET A 1 -5.92 -14.12 19.40
CA MET A 1 -5.95 -14.97 18.18
C MET A 1 -5.19 -14.25 17.08
N SER A 2 -4.34 -14.94 16.31
CA SER A 2 -3.70 -14.31 15.14
C SER A 2 -4.75 -14.07 14.06
N ARG A 3 -4.71 -12.92 13.39
CA ARG A 3 -5.59 -12.63 12.24
C ARG A 3 -5.28 -13.60 11.10
N SER A 4 -6.31 -14.07 10.41
CA SER A 4 -6.23 -14.89 9.22
C SER A 4 -5.77 -14.08 8.00
N THR A 5 -5.30 -14.76 6.95
CA THR A 5 -4.90 -14.12 5.69
C THR A 5 -6.01 -13.24 5.09
N PRO A 6 -7.27 -13.69 4.96
CA PRO A 6 -8.34 -12.83 4.44
C PRO A 6 -8.60 -11.59 5.30
N GLU A 7 -8.50 -11.69 6.62
CA GLU A 7 -8.66 -10.53 7.51
C GLU A 7 -7.54 -9.50 7.31
N LEU A 8 -6.29 -9.95 7.21
CA LEU A 8 -5.15 -9.08 6.93
C LEU A 8 -5.26 -8.42 5.54
N LEU A 9 -5.66 -9.18 4.53
CA LEU A 9 -5.85 -8.65 3.17
C LEU A 9 -6.98 -7.62 3.12
N SER A 10 -8.09 -7.87 3.82
CA SER A 10 -9.22 -6.94 3.89
C SER A 10 -8.82 -5.64 4.60
N GLU A 11 -8.09 -5.74 5.71
CA GLU A 11 -7.57 -4.58 6.44
C GLU A 11 -6.57 -3.77 5.60
N ALA A 12 -5.61 -4.45 4.94
CA ALA A 12 -4.67 -3.78 4.04
C ALA A 12 -5.41 -3.07 2.89
N LEU A 13 -6.40 -3.74 2.29
CA LEU A 13 -7.17 -3.20 1.18
C LEU A 13 -7.86 -1.88 1.54
N VAL A 14 -8.44 -1.77 2.74
CA VAL A 14 -9.05 -0.51 3.21
C VAL A 14 -8.04 0.65 3.20
N HIS A 15 -6.81 0.42 3.66
CA HIS A 15 -5.77 1.44 3.63
C HIS A 15 -5.37 1.83 2.21
N LEU A 16 -5.16 0.84 1.35
CA LEU A 16 -4.73 1.05 -0.04
C LEU A 16 -5.80 1.77 -0.88
N GLU A 17 -7.08 1.44 -0.69
CA GLU A 17 -8.18 2.11 -1.39
C GLU A 17 -8.36 3.55 -0.90
N LEU A 18 -8.20 3.83 0.39
CA LEU A 18 -8.22 5.19 0.90
C LEU A 18 -7.08 6.04 0.33
N ALA A 19 -5.86 5.49 0.27
CA ALA A 19 -4.73 6.15 -0.37
C ALA A 19 -5.04 6.49 -1.84
N SER A 20 -5.63 5.54 -2.57
CA SER A 20 -6.05 5.74 -3.97
C SER A 20 -7.12 6.84 -4.10
N SER A 21 -8.07 6.89 -3.18
CA SER A 21 -9.17 7.87 -3.22
C SER A 21 -8.70 9.31 -2.98
N TYR A 22 -7.61 9.50 -2.23
CA TYR A 22 -7.07 10.82 -1.92
C TYR A 22 -6.29 11.42 -3.09
N ALA A 23 -5.70 10.59 -3.94
CA ALA A 23 -4.94 11.05 -5.11
C ALA A 23 -5.81 11.55 -6.28
N GLY A 24 -7.14 11.38 -6.21
CA GLY A 24 -8.07 11.89 -7.23
C GLY A 24 -8.40 13.39 -7.10
N VAL A 25 -7.68 14.13 -6.24
CA VAL A 25 -7.86 15.56 -5.99
C VAL A 25 -6.72 16.32 -6.68
N ASP A 26 -7.05 17.32 -7.50
CA ASP A 26 -6.05 18.20 -8.12
C ASP A 26 -5.30 19.01 -7.04
N ASP A 27 -4.00 19.22 -7.22
CA ASP A 27 -3.11 19.97 -6.32
C ASP A 27 -3.09 19.42 -4.88
N LEU A 28 -2.48 18.23 -4.73
CA LEU A 28 -2.36 17.53 -3.44
C LEU A 28 -1.53 18.39 -2.47
N ASP A 29 -2.21 19.07 -1.54
CA ASP A 29 -1.52 19.77 -0.47
C ASP A 29 -0.75 18.78 0.44
N GLN A 30 0.15 19.32 1.26
CA GLN A 30 0.99 18.51 2.13
C GLN A 30 0.18 17.61 3.07
N LEU A 31 -1.00 18.04 3.52
CA LEU A 31 -1.86 17.25 4.41
C LEU A 31 -2.43 16.03 3.67
N VAL A 32 -2.80 16.18 2.40
CA VAL A 32 -3.25 15.06 1.57
C VAL A 32 -2.10 14.08 1.31
N ILE A 33 -0.90 14.58 0.99
CA ILE A 33 0.30 13.74 0.82
C ILE A 33 0.62 12.98 2.11
N ASP A 34 0.55 13.63 3.27
CA ASP A 34 0.77 13.01 4.58
C ASP A 34 -0.23 11.87 4.82
N ALA A 35 -1.51 12.10 4.51
CA ALA A 35 -2.55 11.11 4.63
C ALA A 35 -2.32 9.91 3.71
N ILE A 36 -1.93 10.15 2.45
CA ILE A 36 -1.58 9.09 1.50
C ILE A 36 -0.40 8.26 2.03
N CYS A 37 0.68 8.91 2.45
CA CYS A 37 1.86 8.26 3.02
C CYS A 37 1.53 7.40 4.24
N MET A 38 0.70 7.91 5.15
CA MET A 38 0.22 7.18 6.32
C MET A 38 -0.58 5.94 5.91
N ARG A 39 -1.49 6.08 4.93
CA ARG A 39 -2.30 4.96 4.43
C ARG A 39 -1.44 3.91 3.74
N LEU A 40 -0.52 4.30 2.86
CA LEU A 40 0.44 3.40 2.22
C LEU A 40 1.25 2.62 3.26
N SER A 41 1.83 3.33 4.23
CA SER A 41 2.64 2.71 5.29
C SER A 41 1.82 1.69 6.07
N ALA A 42 0.62 2.06 6.53
CA ALA A 42 -0.25 1.16 7.28
C ALA A 42 -0.66 -0.08 6.46
N GLY A 43 -1.06 0.10 5.19
CA GLY A 43 -1.43 -1.01 4.32
C GLY A 43 -0.27 -1.99 4.10
N ILE A 44 0.92 -1.47 3.80
CA ILE A 44 2.12 -2.30 3.59
C ILE A 44 2.54 -3.02 4.88
N GLU A 45 2.39 -2.38 6.04
CA GLU A 45 2.67 -3.01 7.34
C GLU A 45 1.75 -4.20 7.62
N VAL A 46 0.47 -4.06 7.28
CA VAL A 46 -0.50 -5.16 7.41
C VAL A 46 -0.13 -6.30 6.47
N LEU A 47 0.24 -6.01 5.22
CA LEU A 47 0.73 -7.01 4.26
C LEU A 47 2.03 -7.70 4.73
N ALA A 48 2.86 -7.01 5.51
CA ALA A 48 4.08 -7.59 6.07
C ALA A 48 3.80 -8.73 7.07
N ARG A 49 2.58 -8.78 7.64
CA ARG A 49 2.13 -9.80 8.61
C ARG A 49 1.59 -11.08 7.95
N LEU A 50 1.45 -11.09 6.63
CA LEU A 50 1.05 -12.28 5.89
C LEU A 50 2.08 -13.41 6.05
N ASP A 51 1.61 -14.65 5.89
CA ASP A 51 2.52 -15.79 5.72
C ASP A 51 3.50 -15.51 4.57
N PRO A 52 4.81 -15.79 4.73
CA PRO A 52 5.80 -15.51 3.70
C PRO A 52 5.49 -16.13 2.33
N ASN A 53 4.88 -17.32 2.27
CA ASN A 53 4.50 -17.95 1.01
C ASN A 53 3.33 -17.21 0.36
N ALA A 54 2.34 -16.79 1.14
CA ALA A 54 1.24 -15.97 0.63
C ALA A 54 1.74 -14.63 0.09
N ARG A 55 2.61 -13.95 0.85
CA ARG A 55 3.22 -12.68 0.43
C ARG A 55 4.06 -12.82 -0.84
N SER A 56 4.87 -13.88 -0.93
CA SER A 56 5.67 -14.17 -2.12
C SER A 56 4.80 -14.51 -3.33
N ARG A 57 3.70 -15.24 -3.15
CA ARG A 57 2.74 -15.54 -4.23
C ARG A 57 2.07 -14.28 -4.76
N LEU A 58 1.65 -13.38 -3.87
CA LEU A 58 0.91 -12.17 -4.22
C LEU A 58 1.79 -11.07 -4.82
N PHE A 59 2.96 -10.83 -4.23
CA PHE A 59 3.76 -9.67 -4.56
C PHE A 59 5.12 -10.02 -5.16
N GLY A 60 5.60 -11.26 -5.03
CA GLY A 60 6.85 -11.72 -5.64
C GLY A 60 8.02 -10.74 -5.46
N GLY A 61 8.66 -10.37 -6.57
CA GLY A 61 9.74 -9.38 -6.60
C GLY A 61 9.31 -7.96 -6.23
N ASN A 62 8.02 -7.62 -6.38
CA ASN A 62 7.49 -6.29 -6.08
C ASN A 62 7.50 -5.99 -4.57
N TRP A 63 7.52 -7.03 -3.72
CA TRP A 63 7.54 -6.85 -2.26
C TRP A 63 8.69 -5.97 -1.76
N GLN A 64 9.89 -6.10 -2.35
CA GLN A 64 11.05 -5.31 -1.94
C GLN A 64 10.85 -3.82 -2.24
N PHE A 65 10.20 -3.48 -3.36
CA PHE A 65 9.88 -2.11 -3.71
C PHE A 65 8.79 -1.53 -2.80
N MET A 66 7.74 -2.31 -2.51
CA MET A 66 6.69 -1.93 -1.56
C MET A 66 7.29 -1.65 -0.17
N TRP A 67 8.09 -2.57 0.35
CA TRP A 67 8.74 -2.42 1.64
C TRP A 67 9.73 -1.24 1.65
N GLY A 68 10.46 -1.04 0.56
CA GLY A 68 11.33 0.12 0.35
C GLY A 68 10.58 1.44 0.41
N MET A 69 9.42 1.54 -0.25
CA MET A 69 8.56 2.72 -0.22
C MET A 69 8.09 3.01 1.20
N ARG A 70 7.58 2.00 1.91
CA ARG A 70 7.22 2.12 3.34
C ARG A 70 8.41 2.63 4.17
N ASN A 71 9.60 2.07 3.98
CA ASN A 71 10.78 2.48 4.76
C ASN A 71 11.20 3.92 4.46
N ARG A 72 11.10 4.35 3.20
CA ARG A 72 11.37 5.74 2.82
C ARG A 72 10.42 6.70 3.51
N ILE A 73 9.12 6.37 3.53
CA ILE A 73 8.11 7.14 4.27
C ILE A 73 8.45 7.17 5.76
N ALA A 74 8.79 6.04 6.38
CA ALA A 74 9.08 5.98 7.82
C ALA A 74 10.34 6.76 8.25
N HIS A 75 11.38 6.80 7.41
CA HIS A 75 12.70 7.32 7.80
C HIS A 75 12.99 8.76 7.33
N GLY A 76 12.20 9.31 6.42
CA GLY A 76 12.48 10.63 5.86
C GLY A 76 11.32 11.16 5.05
N TYR A 77 10.10 11.02 5.55
CA TYR A 77 8.87 11.40 4.86
C TYR A 77 8.90 12.85 4.33
N LEU A 78 9.53 13.80 5.04
CA LEU A 78 9.73 15.18 4.56
C LEU A 78 10.64 15.30 3.34
N MET A 79 11.41 14.26 3.02
CA MET A 79 12.27 14.15 1.83
C MET A 79 11.66 13.22 0.77
N VAL A 80 10.49 12.64 1.02
CA VAL A 80 9.78 11.88 -0.01
C VAL A 80 9.17 12.90 -0.96
N ASP A 81 9.65 12.86 -2.20
CA ASP A 81 9.12 13.67 -3.28
C ASP A 81 7.63 13.35 -3.51
N SER A 82 6.78 14.38 -3.47
CA SER A 82 5.34 14.26 -3.70
C SER A 82 5.04 13.65 -5.07
N ASP A 83 5.89 13.93 -6.08
CA ASP A 83 5.74 13.39 -7.42
C ASP A 83 5.95 11.87 -7.42
N ILE A 84 6.89 11.37 -6.61
CA ILE A 84 7.11 9.93 -6.44
C ILE A 84 5.91 9.28 -5.76
N VAL A 85 5.33 9.93 -4.74
CA VAL A 85 4.12 9.42 -4.06
C VAL A 85 2.97 9.35 -5.06
N GLN A 86 2.72 10.44 -5.78
CA GLN A 86 1.66 10.51 -6.77
C GLN A 86 1.82 9.45 -7.86
N GLN A 87 3.03 9.33 -8.43
CA GLN A 87 3.34 8.30 -9.42
C GLN A 87 3.10 6.89 -8.87
N THR A 88 3.49 6.62 -7.62
CA THR A 88 3.26 5.33 -6.96
C THR A 88 1.76 5.02 -6.86
N ILE A 89 0.94 6.03 -6.49
CA ILE A 89 -0.51 5.86 -6.40
C ILE A 89 -1.16 5.64 -7.76
N GLU A 90 -0.71 6.35 -8.79
CA GLU A 90 -1.31 6.28 -10.13
C GLU A 90 -0.89 5.02 -10.89
N THR A 91 0.36 4.57 -10.70
CA THR A 91 0.97 3.52 -11.54
C THR A 91 0.99 2.17 -10.84
N ASP A 92 1.48 2.11 -9.60
CA ASP A 92 1.79 0.84 -8.94
C ASP A 92 0.65 0.34 -8.04
N LEU A 93 0.05 1.24 -7.27
CA LEU A 93 -1.00 0.91 -6.31
C LEU A 93 -2.22 0.21 -6.93
N PRO A 94 -2.70 0.56 -8.14
CA PRO A 94 -3.86 -0.11 -8.74
C PRO A 94 -3.63 -1.60 -8.96
N ASP A 95 -2.41 -2.01 -9.32
CA ASP A 95 -2.06 -3.43 -9.49
C ASP A 95 -2.02 -4.18 -8.16
N ILE A 96 -1.48 -3.56 -7.12
CA ILE A 96 -1.46 -4.12 -5.76
C ILE A 96 -2.90 -4.33 -5.25
N VAL A 97 -3.78 -3.32 -5.42
CA VAL A 97 -5.19 -3.40 -5.05
C VAL A 97 -5.90 -4.52 -5.82
N ARG A 98 -5.65 -4.64 -7.13
CA ARG A 98 -6.20 -5.73 -7.96
C ARG A 98 -5.75 -7.11 -7.47
N ALA A 99 -4.47 -7.28 -7.15
CA ALA A 99 -3.95 -8.56 -6.65
C ALA A 99 -4.60 -8.96 -5.32
N VAL A 100 -4.75 -8.01 -4.39
CA VAL A 100 -5.41 -8.26 -3.09
C VAL A 100 -6.89 -8.61 -3.28
N LYS A 101 -7.62 -7.89 -4.14
CA LYS A 101 -9.02 -8.18 -4.44
C LYS A 101 -9.22 -9.56 -5.07
N ARG A 102 -8.35 -9.95 -6.00
CA ARG A 102 -8.41 -11.29 -6.64
C ARG A 102 -8.26 -12.40 -5.61
N GLU A 103 -7.24 -12.31 -4.76
CA GLU A 103 -7.01 -13.27 -3.68
C GLU A 103 -8.21 -13.36 -2.71
N LEU A 104 -8.83 -12.22 -2.36
CA LEU A 104 -10.02 -12.20 -1.51
C LEU A 104 -11.26 -12.79 -2.21
N SER A 105 -11.39 -12.63 -3.52
CA SER A 105 -12.49 -13.19 -4.32
C SER A 105 -12.33 -14.67 -4.64
N GLY A 106 -11.13 -15.24 -4.47
CA GLY A 106 -10.83 -16.63 -4.83
C GLY A 106 -10.85 -16.91 -6.34
N VAL A 107 -10.68 -15.86 -7.17
CA VAL A 107 -10.72 -15.90 -8.65
C VAL A 107 -9.38 -15.45 -9.24
#